data_AF-A0AAV4D959-F1
#
_entry.id   AF-A0AAV4D959-F1
#
_cell.length_a   1.000
_cell.length_b   1.000
_cell.length_c   1.000
_cell.angle_alpha   90.00
_cell.angle_beta   90.00
_cell.angle_gamma   90.00
#
_symmetry.space_group_name_H-M   'P 1'
#
loop_
_entity.id
_entity.type
_entity.pdbx_description
1 polymer ?
#
loop_
_entity_poly.entity_id
_entity_poly.type
_entity_poly.pdbx_seq_one_letter_code
_entity_poly.pdbx_strand_id
1 'polypeptide(L)'
;MDRDYEFLRMPFGKMNSGATPTRAMKMLVRGMNHVVDYVDDLLAHTPFWEYHVRTLREFSRRQQGGNFTVRPTKCVLGARTTDFLGHRLGEGAIGLQDENVEKVWVAP
;
A
#
# COMPACT_ATOMS: atom_id res chain seq x y z
N MET A 1 -14.69 -32.64 25.06
CA MET A 1 -15.61 -31.70 24.38
C MET A 1 -14.74 -30.86 23.46
N ASP A 2 -14.53 -31.36 22.25
CA ASP A 2 -13.81 -30.61 21.23
C ASP A 2 -14.74 -29.48 20.75
N ARG A 3 -14.25 -28.24 20.79
CA ARG A 3 -14.99 -27.08 20.29
C ARG A 3 -14.45 -26.76 18.91
N ASP A 4 -15.36 -26.69 17.95
CA ASP A 4 -15.07 -26.18 16.62
C ASP A 4 -15.02 -24.64 16.67
N TYR A 5 -14.05 -24.07 15.97
CA TYR A 5 -13.87 -22.62 15.83
C TYR A 5 -13.94 -22.23 14.35
N GLU A 6 -14.52 -21.07 14.08
CA GLU A 6 -14.55 -20.48 12.74
C GLU A 6 -13.89 -19.09 12.72
N PHE A 7 -13.40 -18.70 11.54
CA PHE A 7 -12.77 -17.40 11.37
C PHE A 7 -13.81 -16.32 11.06
N LEU A 8 -13.85 -15.27 11.89
CA LEU A 8 -14.70 -14.09 11.67
C LEU A 8 -14.10 -13.06 10.69
N ARG A 9 -12.85 -13.27 10.29
CA ARG A 9 -12.08 -12.45 9.36
C ARG A 9 -11.38 -13.35 8.37
N MET A 10 -10.91 -12.78 7.27
CA MET A 10 -10.18 -13.52 6.26
C MET A 10 -8.93 -14.19 6.87
N PRO A 11 -8.83 -15.53 6.88
CA PRO A 11 -7.63 -16.20 7.36
C PRO A 11 -6.52 -16.15 6.30
N PHE A 12 -5.28 -16.26 6.74
CA PHE A 12 -4.14 -16.49 5.84
C PHE A 12 -4.19 -17.92 5.25
N GLY A 13 -3.61 -18.10 4.06
CA GLY A 13 -3.44 -19.43 3.45
C GLY A 13 -4.66 -20.03 2.73
N LYS A 14 -5.77 -19.28 2.56
CA LYS A 14 -6.83 -19.68 1.60
C LYS A 14 -6.46 -19.17 0.20
N MET A 15 -6.88 -19.90 -0.83
CA MET A 15 -6.57 -19.56 -2.23
C MET A 15 -6.94 -18.11 -2.60
N ASN A 16 -8.04 -17.57 -2.04
CA ASN A 16 -8.51 -16.22 -2.35
C ASN A 16 -8.04 -15.14 -1.37
N SER A 17 -7.24 -15.50 -0.35
CA SER A 17 -6.80 -14.58 0.69
C SER A 17 -5.98 -13.39 0.17
N GLY A 18 -5.35 -13.52 -1.01
CA GLY A 18 -4.65 -12.39 -1.66
C GLY A 18 -5.54 -11.55 -2.56
N ALA A 19 -6.46 -12.19 -3.31
CA ALA A 19 -7.28 -11.50 -4.31
C ALA A 19 -8.37 -10.62 -3.68
N THR A 20 -8.97 -11.06 -2.57
CA THR A 20 -10.07 -10.32 -1.94
C THR A 20 -9.60 -9.00 -1.31
N PRO A 21 -8.51 -8.93 -0.51
CA PRO A 21 -8.01 -7.66 0.02
C PRO A 21 -7.56 -6.71 -1.10
N THR A 22 -6.89 -7.24 -2.13
CA THR A 22 -6.51 -6.47 -3.32
C THR A 22 -7.71 -5.80 -3.98
N ARG A 23 -8.79 -6.56 -4.21
CA ARG A 23 -10.02 -6.03 -4.83
C ARG A 23 -10.66 -4.95 -3.95
N ALA A 24 -10.69 -5.19 -2.64
CA ALA A 24 -11.22 -4.25 -1.67
C ALA A 24 -10.42 -2.93 -1.66
N MET A 25 -9.08 -3.01 -1.74
CA MET A 25 -8.20 -1.85 -1.84
C MET A 25 -8.42 -1.06 -3.13
N LYS A 26 -8.53 -1.75 -4.28
CA LYS A 26 -8.89 -1.14 -5.57
C LYS A 26 -10.20 -0.37 -5.51
N MET A 27 -11.20 -0.92 -4.83
CA MET A 27 -12.48 -0.25 -4.65
C MET A 27 -12.36 0.99 -3.76
N LEU A 28 -11.54 0.92 -2.70
CA LEU A 28 -11.31 2.04 -1.77
C LEU A 28 -10.74 3.28 -2.49
N VAL A 29 -9.73 3.08 -3.33
CA VAL A 29 -9.02 4.18 -4.02
C VAL A 29 -9.61 4.51 -5.40
N ARG A 30 -10.67 3.81 -5.82
CA ARG A 30 -11.29 4.00 -7.15
C ARG A 30 -11.66 5.47 -7.41
N GLY A 31 -11.12 6.05 -8.48
CA GLY A 31 -11.36 7.44 -8.86
C GLY A 31 -10.46 8.46 -8.15
N MET A 32 -9.44 8.00 -7.41
CA MET A 32 -8.35 8.84 -6.93
C MET A 32 -7.20 8.81 -7.95
N ASN A 33 -7.08 9.84 -8.80
CA ASN A 33 -6.13 9.86 -9.92
C ASN A 33 -4.64 9.86 -9.51
N HIS A 34 -4.34 10.14 -8.25
CA HIS A 34 -2.99 10.31 -7.72
C HIS A 34 -2.61 9.23 -6.71
N VAL A 35 -3.40 8.15 -6.64
CA VAL A 35 -3.16 7.02 -5.75
C VAL A 35 -3.08 5.76 -6.59
N VAL A 36 -1.97 5.04 -6.45
CA VAL A 36 -1.72 3.76 -7.11
C VAL A 36 -1.79 2.68 -6.04
N ASP A 37 -2.51 1.61 -6.34
CA ASP A 37 -2.57 0.41 -5.49
C ASP A 37 -1.77 -0.75 -6.05
N TYR A 38 -1.18 -1.54 -5.16
CA TYR A 38 -0.61 -2.84 -5.47
C TYR A 38 -0.82 -3.79 -4.29
N VAL A 39 -1.78 -4.71 -4.43
CA VAL A 39 -2.15 -5.67 -3.39
C VAL A 39 -2.50 -4.96 -2.08
N ASP A 40 -1.59 -4.96 -1.10
CA ASP A 40 -1.77 -4.37 0.22
C ASP A 40 -1.06 -3.00 0.36
N ASP A 41 -0.23 -2.63 -0.62
CA ASP A 41 0.55 -1.39 -0.61
C ASP A 41 -0.13 -0.30 -1.46
N LEU A 42 -0.03 0.94 -0.99
CA LEU A 42 -0.57 2.13 -1.65
C LEU A 42 0.51 3.20 -1.80
N LEU A 43 0.52 3.88 -2.94
CA LEU A 43 1.38 5.01 -3.22
C LEU A 43 0.55 6.23 -3.62
N ALA A 44 0.66 7.32 -2.86
CA ALA A 44 0.10 8.62 -3.24
C ALA A 44 1.19 9.52 -3.82
N HIS A 45 1.01 10.04 -5.04
CA HIS A 45 2.00 10.88 -5.72
C HIS A 45 1.36 12.12 -6.33
N THR A 46 1.90 13.30 -6.02
CA THR A 46 1.34 14.58 -6.47
C THR A 46 2.45 15.61 -6.69
N PRO A 47 2.30 16.54 -7.65
CA PRO A 47 3.36 17.51 -7.97
C PRO A 47 3.54 18.62 -6.93
N PHE A 48 2.49 18.97 -6.17
CA PHE A 48 2.53 20.03 -5.15
C PHE A 48 2.01 19.53 -3.81
N TRP A 49 2.53 20.08 -2.72
CA TRP A 49 2.22 19.68 -1.35
C TRP A 49 0.74 19.87 -1.00
N GLU A 50 0.13 20.95 -1.47
CA GLU A 50 -1.28 21.28 -1.24
C GLU A 50 -2.20 20.22 -1.84
N TYR A 51 -1.89 19.74 -3.05
CA TYR A 51 -2.60 18.62 -3.65
C TYR A 51 -2.33 17.32 -2.90
N HIS A 52 -1.11 17.11 -2.41
CA HIS A 52 -0.76 15.93 -1.62
C HIS A 52 -1.63 15.82 -0.37
N VAL A 53 -1.71 16.89 0.41
CA VAL A 53 -2.52 16.94 1.63
C VAL A 53 -4.01 16.73 1.33
N ARG A 54 -4.53 17.29 0.23
CA ARG A 54 -5.91 17.05 -0.22
C ARG A 54 -6.15 15.59 -0.57
N THR A 55 -5.25 14.97 -1.32
CA THR A 55 -5.32 13.54 -1.70
C THR A 55 -5.30 12.64 -0.46
N LEU A 56 -4.39 12.90 0.50
CA LEU A 56 -4.31 12.13 1.74
C LEU A 56 -5.55 12.29 2.63
N ARG A 57 -6.15 13.48 2.67
CA ARG A 57 -7.41 13.72 3.39
C ARG A 57 -8.57 12.94 2.76
N GLU A 58 -8.67 12.92 1.44
CA GLU A 58 -9.69 12.13 0.74
C GLU A 58 -9.48 10.63 0.98
N PHE A 59 -8.24 10.16 0.88
CA PHE A 59 -7.89 8.77 1.19
C PHE A 59 -8.32 8.40 2.62
N SER A 60 -7.97 9.23 3.61
CA SER A 60 -8.31 8.99 5.01
C SER A 60 -9.82 8.93 5.25
N ARG A 61 -10.61 9.79 4.60
CA ARG A 61 -12.08 9.74 4.67
C ARG A 61 -12.63 8.42 4.12
N ARG A 62 -12.15 7.99 2.96
CA ARG A 62 -12.57 6.72 2.34
C ARG A 62 -12.16 5.53 3.18
N GLN A 63 -10.92 5.54 3.68
CA GLN A 63 -10.38 4.52 4.58
C GLN A 63 -11.29 4.35 5.81
N GLN A 64 -11.66 5.45 6.47
CA GLN A 64 -12.58 5.44 7.61
C GLN A 64 -13.96 4.92 7.21
N GLY A 65 -14.53 5.40 6.10
CA GLY A 65 -15.84 4.93 5.61
C GLY A 65 -15.87 3.45 5.19
N GLY A 66 -14.75 2.92 4.71
CA GLY A 66 -14.59 1.51 4.34
C GLY A 66 -14.17 0.60 5.50
N ASN A 67 -13.99 1.15 6.72
CA ASN A 67 -13.52 0.44 7.90
C ASN A 67 -12.16 -0.28 7.69
N PHE A 68 -11.27 0.34 6.93
CA PHE A 68 -9.90 -0.15 6.75
C PHE A 68 -8.99 0.43 7.82
N THR A 69 -8.05 -0.38 8.30
CA THR A 69 -7.01 0.07 9.22
C THR A 69 -5.68 0.14 8.50
N VAL A 70 -5.02 1.28 8.57
CA VAL A 70 -3.65 1.48 8.09
C VAL A 70 -2.69 1.27 9.26
N ARG A 71 -1.54 0.65 9.01
CA ARG A 71 -0.49 0.45 10.02
C ARG A 71 0.50 1.62 10.00
N PRO A 72 0.44 2.59 10.93
CA PRO A 72 1.22 3.83 10.82
C PRO A 72 2.73 3.59 10.84
N THR A 73 3.19 2.56 11.58
CA THR A 73 4.62 2.20 11.66
C THR A 73 5.21 1.72 10.33
N LYS A 74 4.39 1.43 9.33
CA LYS A 74 4.81 1.01 7.99
C LYS A 74 4.57 2.10 6.93
N CYS A 75 4.02 3.25 7.32
CA CYS A 75 3.72 4.33 6.38
C CYS A 75 4.86 5.33 6.32
N VAL A 76 5.22 5.71 5.10
CA VAL A 76 6.07 6.87 4.81
C VAL A 76 5.17 7.98 4.30
N LEU A 77 5.14 9.13 4.99
CA LEU A 77 4.24 10.24 4.66
C LEU A 77 5.05 11.49 4.32
N GLY A 78 4.66 12.16 3.23
CA GLY A 78 5.22 13.46 2.84
C GLY A 78 6.71 13.47 2.49
N ALA A 79 7.25 12.33 2.07
CA ALA A 79 8.63 12.22 1.63
C ALA A 79 8.77 12.66 0.16
N ARG A 80 9.94 13.24 -0.18
CA ARG A 80 10.30 13.57 -1.57
C ARG A 80 10.73 12.33 -2.36
N THR A 81 11.27 11.34 -1.65
CA THR A 81 11.68 10.05 -2.16
C THR A 81 11.08 8.96 -1.27
N THR A 82 10.70 7.83 -1.86
CA THR A 82 10.20 6.67 -1.11
C THR A 82 10.45 5.39 -1.90
N ASP A 83 10.60 4.28 -1.19
CA ASP A 83 10.67 2.97 -1.82
C ASP A 83 9.25 2.39 -1.97
N PHE A 84 8.97 1.80 -3.13
CA PHE A 84 7.70 1.17 -3.47
C PHE A 84 7.94 0.01 -4.45
N LEU A 85 7.46 -1.19 -4.11
CA LEU A 85 7.57 -2.41 -4.94
C LEU A 85 9.00 -2.74 -5.42
N GLY A 86 10.01 -2.50 -4.60
CA GLY A 86 11.40 -2.78 -4.95
C GLY A 86 12.09 -1.68 -5.77
N HIS A 87 11.42 -0.53 -5.95
CA HIS A 87 11.94 0.63 -6.65
C HIS A 87 12.03 1.83 -5.72
N ARG A 88 13.08 2.64 -5.91
CA ARG A 88 13.18 3.96 -5.29
C ARG A 88 12.53 5.00 -6.19
N LEU A 89 11.50 5.66 -5.69
CA LEU A 89 10.74 6.68 -6.42
C LEU A 89 11.09 8.06 -5.89
N GLY A 90 11.26 9.03 -6.79
CA GLY A 90 11.52 10.41 -6.39
C GLY A 90 11.90 11.32 -7.55
N GLU A 91 11.60 12.61 -7.43
CA GLU A 91 12.03 13.64 -8.40
C GLU A 91 11.66 13.34 -9.86
N GLY A 92 10.58 12.59 -10.10
CA GLY A 92 10.15 12.18 -11.43
C GLY A 92 10.94 11.01 -12.04
N ALA A 93 11.83 10.39 -11.27
CA ALA A 93 12.61 9.22 -11.66
C ALA A 93 12.16 7.96 -10.91
N ILE A 94 12.44 6.82 -11.53
CA ILE A 94 12.27 5.47 -10.96
C ILE A 94 13.64 4.80 -10.96
N GLY A 95 14.18 4.55 -9.77
CA GLY A 95 15.46 3.88 -9.55
C GLY A 95 15.28 2.48 -8.96
N LEU A 96 16.37 1.72 -8.89
CA LEU A 96 16.41 0.46 -8.16
C LEU A 96 16.54 0.75 -6.66
N GLN A 97 15.92 -0.10 -5.85
CA GLN A 97 16.09 -0.07 -4.40
C GLN A 97 17.47 -0.64 -4.03
N ASP A 98 18.25 0.08 -3.23
CA ASP A 98 19.63 -0.27 -2.88
C ASP A 98 19.72 -1.66 -2.23
N GLU A 99 18.80 -2.00 -1.33
CA GLU A 99 18.81 -3.31 -0.65
C GLU A 99 18.58 -4.49 -1.61
N ASN A 100 17.87 -4.26 -2.72
CA ASN A 100 17.66 -5.30 -3.72
C ASN A 100 18.87 -5.44 -4.64
N VAL A 101 19.52 -4.31 -4.98
CA VAL A 101 20.77 -4.31 -5.74
C VAL A 101 21.86 -5.04 -4.98
N GLU A 102 21.99 -4.78 -3.68
CA GLU A 102 22.98 -5.45 -2.83
C GLU A 102 22.79 -6.96 -2.82
N LYS A 103 21.55 -7.45 -2.63
CA LYS A 103 21.23 -8.89 -2.65
C LYS A 103 21.63 -9.58 -3.94
N VAL A 104 21.50 -8.92 -5.09
CA VAL A 104 21.91 -9.48 -6.39
C VAL A 104 23.42 -9.46 -6.52
N TRP A 105 24.07 -8.40 -6.06
CA TRP A 105 25.52 -8.23 -6.15
C TRP A 105 26.29 -9.23 -5.28
N VAL A 106 25.76 -9.58 -4.11
CA VAL A 106 26.39 -10.51 -3.16
C VAL A 106 25.93 -11.96 -3.32
N ALA A 107 25.09 -12.25 -4.31
CA ALA A 107 24.63 -13.62 -4.56
C ALA A 107 25.79 -14.52 -5.02
N PRO A 108 25.93 -15.74 -4.46
CA PRO A 108 27.00 -16.67 -4.80
C PRO A 108 26.89 -17.27 -6.21
#